data_AF-A0A7R8CJV2-F1
#
_entry.id   AF-A0A7R8CJV2-F1
#
_cell.length_a   1.000
_cell.length_b   1.000
_cell.length_c   1.000
_cell.angle_alpha   90.00
_cell.angle_beta   90.00
_cell.angle_gamma   90.00
#
_symmetry.space_group_name_H-M   'P 1'
#
loop_
_entity.id
_entity.type
_entity.pdbx_description
1 polymer ?
#
loop_
_entity_poly.entity_id
_entity_poly.type
_entity_poly.pdbx_seq_one_letter_code
_entity_poly.pdbx_strand_id
1 'polypeptide(L)'
;MFTQGIYFVSSVLFLSLRYVEPRGERIHCQNVKISLEKERQGIRLSGFSSSLINDVELDYCPRGPSCCSKETEQDLGNWAKTDFVLQMKKHTQKIAAPLKLYASKLEKYIEQLIDHTQKQENDFFIKTYGIFYIKNEEIFDRFWDEIRDYYVRGRTNLVMNSQYVLDDQYMSCVAETMNAVVPFNDIPKHLAMGLRHSMVAIRALSKSLKDALEVAVQLGDAAEPSTWCFKALQTMYTCPACMGVSSVRICQPFCLDVMQSCVSRHLNLQELWDDFINSTVALLDRISGPFDFEAVMKRKDISISDAIMNYQPNVAGVNSKVFEMCGSPKLMKRSVDEPMTSFIFEQPSEDSLSPAYFAQGSQLYRIVEEVREVLNSTKGFWKSLPAKFCNEGRKRRNI
;
A
#
# COMPACT_ATOMS: atom_id res chain seq x y z
N MET A 1 33.78 11.73 -59.16
CA MET A 1 34.09 11.69 -57.71
C MET A 1 32.92 11.19 -56.83
N PHE A 2 31.77 10.78 -57.40
CA PHE A 2 30.61 10.28 -56.64
C PHE A 2 30.36 8.75 -56.75
N THR A 3 31.15 8.03 -57.54
CA THR A 3 30.96 6.58 -57.77
C THR A 3 31.87 5.69 -56.91
N GLN A 4 32.88 6.25 -56.22
CA GLN A 4 33.75 5.48 -55.31
C GLN A 4 33.24 5.41 -53.86
N GLY A 5 32.34 6.31 -53.45
CA GLY A 5 31.79 6.34 -52.09
C GLY A 5 30.70 5.29 -51.82
N ILE A 6 30.00 4.81 -52.84
CA ILE A 6 28.88 3.86 -52.68
C ILE A 6 29.39 2.43 -52.44
N TYR A 7 30.53 2.05 -53.04
CA TYR A 7 31.11 0.72 -52.84
C TYR A 7 31.64 0.51 -51.42
N PHE A 8 32.11 1.57 -50.75
CA PHE A 8 32.66 1.48 -49.39
C PHE A 8 31.56 1.28 -48.33
N VAL A 9 30.38 1.88 -48.51
CA VAL A 9 29.25 1.70 -47.58
C VAL A 9 28.63 0.30 -47.71
N SER A 10 28.61 -0.26 -48.93
CA SER A 10 28.16 -1.64 -49.15
C SER A 10 29.13 -2.68 -48.56
N SER A 11 30.45 -2.45 -48.64
CA SER A 11 31.43 -3.39 -48.05
C SER A 11 31.48 -3.37 -46.52
N VAL A 12 31.18 -2.24 -45.89
CA VAL A 12 31.12 -2.14 -44.41
C VAL A 12 29.84 -2.77 -43.84
N LEU A 13 28.70 -2.69 -44.54
CA LEU A 13 27.44 -3.33 -44.12
C LEU A 13 27.45 -4.87 -44.26
N PHE A 14 28.28 -5.42 -45.16
CA PHE A 14 28.46 -6.88 -45.27
C PHE A 14 29.45 -7.47 -44.24
N LEU A 15 30.21 -6.64 -43.51
CA LEU A 15 31.21 -7.11 -42.55
C LEU A 15 30.68 -7.30 -41.12
N SER A 16 29.46 -6.86 -40.80
CA SER A 16 28.83 -7.04 -39.48
C SER A 16 27.92 -8.27 -39.35
N LEU A 17 27.74 -9.05 -40.43
CA LEU A 17 27.11 -10.37 -40.40
C LEU A 17 28.10 -11.44 -40.86
N ARG A 18 29.30 -11.46 -40.26
CA ARG A 18 30.07 -12.70 -40.28
C ARG A 18 29.34 -13.71 -39.41
N TYR A 19 28.70 -14.66 -40.08
CA TYR A 19 28.45 -15.99 -39.52
C TYR A 19 29.77 -16.45 -38.92
N VAL A 20 29.87 -16.46 -37.59
CA VAL A 20 30.99 -17.09 -36.91
C VAL A 20 30.80 -18.57 -37.15
N GLU A 21 31.49 -19.09 -38.16
CA GLU A 21 31.64 -20.51 -38.37
C GLU A 21 32.17 -21.10 -37.06
N PRO A 22 31.42 -22.02 -36.42
CA PRO A 22 31.83 -22.55 -35.13
C PRO A 22 33.19 -23.23 -35.31
N ARG A 23 34.20 -22.71 -34.61
CA ARG A 23 35.54 -23.30 -34.53
C ARG A 23 35.40 -24.73 -34.00
N GLY A 24 35.30 -25.71 -34.89
CA GLY A 24 35.67 -27.12 -34.67
C GLY A 24 35.18 -27.83 -33.40
N GLU A 25 34.22 -27.29 -32.65
CA GLU A 25 33.64 -27.93 -31.48
C GLU A 25 32.51 -28.82 -31.97
N ARG A 26 32.64 -30.14 -31.80
CA ARG A 26 31.58 -31.07 -32.17
C ARG A 26 30.32 -30.68 -31.39
N ILE A 27 29.27 -30.32 -32.11
CA ILE A 27 27.98 -30.00 -31.52
C ILE A 27 27.41 -31.30 -30.92
N HIS A 28 27.35 -31.38 -29.60
CA HIS A 28 26.86 -32.54 -28.87
C HIS A 28 25.45 -32.26 -28.33
N CYS A 29 24.42 -32.52 -29.16
CA CYS A 29 23.01 -32.35 -28.77
C CYS A 29 22.66 -33.10 -27.47
N GLN A 30 23.25 -34.27 -27.25
CA GLN A 30 23.03 -35.04 -26.03
C GLN A 30 23.51 -34.33 -24.75
N ASN A 31 24.64 -33.61 -24.81
CA ASN A 31 25.15 -32.85 -23.66
C ASN A 31 24.26 -31.64 -23.38
N VAL A 32 23.73 -31.03 -24.43
CA VAL A 32 22.81 -29.89 -24.32
C VAL A 32 21.50 -30.32 -23.69
N LYS A 33 20.94 -31.47 -24.09
CA LYS A 33 19.74 -32.06 -23.49
C LYS A 33 19.91 -32.27 -21.97
N ILE A 34 21.01 -32.90 -21.57
CA ILE A 34 21.31 -33.17 -20.15
C ILE A 34 21.48 -31.86 -19.36
N SER A 35 22.19 -30.87 -19.93
CA SER A 35 22.37 -29.55 -19.30
C SER A 35 21.03 -28.84 -19.12
N LEU A 36 20.15 -28.89 -20.13
CA LEU A 36 18.84 -28.25 -20.08
C LEU A 36 17.90 -28.91 -19.08
N GLU A 37 17.84 -30.24 -19.03
CA GLU A 37 17.02 -30.96 -18.06
C GLU A 37 17.51 -30.73 -16.61
N LYS A 38 18.83 -30.54 -16.42
CA LYS A 38 19.41 -30.17 -15.12
C LYS A 38 19.11 -28.72 -14.72
N GLU A 39 19.26 -27.77 -15.64
CA GLU A 39 19.07 -26.34 -15.39
C GLU A 39 17.59 -25.95 -15.28
N ARG A 40 16.72 -26.65 -16.02
CA ARG A 40 15.31 -26.32 -16.16
C ARG A 40 14.45 -27.39 -15.51
N GLN A 41 14.25 -27.25 -14.20
CA GLN A 41 13.42 -28.14 -13.41
C GLN A 41 12.02 -28.29 -14.05
N GLY A 42 11.60 -29.53 -14.32
CA GLY A 42 10.26 -29.87 -14.79
C GLY A 42 10.07 -29.95 -16.31
N ILE A 43 11.09 -29.71 -17.13
CA ILE A 43 11.00 -29.97 -18.59
C ILE A 43 11.35 -31.43 -18.86
N ARG A 44 10.49 -32.14 -19.59
CA ARG A 44 10.80 -33.44 -20.19
C ARG A 44 11.00 -33.28 -21.69
N LEU A 45 12.25 -33.31 -22.14
CA LEU A 45 12.60 -33.11 -23.56
C LEU A 45 12.51 -34.43 -24.35
N SER A 46 11.32 -35.05 -24.37
CA SER A 46 11.11 -36.35 -25.04
C SER A 46 11.39 -36.31 -26.54
N GLY A 47 11.23 -35.16 -27.20
CA GLY A 47 11.49 -34.96 -28.63
C GLY A 47 12.87 -34.40 -29.00
N PHE A 48 13.76 -34.17 -28.02
CA PHE A 48 15.06 -33.55 -28.29
C PHE A 48 16.04 -34.56 -28.86
N SER A 49 16.57 -34.25 -30.05
CA SER A 49 17.39 -35.16 -30.84
C SER A 49 18.76 -35.41 -30.19
N SER A 50 19.22 -36.65 -30.23
CA SER A 50 20.59 -37.02 -29.79
C SER A 50 21.65 -36.57 -30.80
N SER A 51 21.27 -36.38 -32.07
CA SER A 51 22.13 -35.94 -33.18
C SER A 51 21.61 -34.67 -33.84
N LEU A 52 22.48 -33.99 -34.59
CA LEU A 52 22.09 -32.85 -35.42
C LEU A 52 21.07 -33.28 -36.47
N ILE A 53 19.99 -32.50 -36.59
CA ILE A 53 19.02 -32.60 -37.67
C ILE A 53 19.37 -31.51 -38.67
N ASN A 54 19.61 -31.90 -39.92
CA ASN A 54 19.84 -30.96 -41.02
C ASN A 54 18.47 -30.51 -41.60
N ASP A 55 18.39 -29.27 -42.06
CA ASP A 55 17.21 -28.69 -42.73
C ASP A 55 15.90 -28.61 -41.92
N VAL A 56 15.99 -28.34 -40.61
CA VAL A 56 14.79 -28.04 -39.79
C VAL A 56 14.37 -26.58 -39.98
N GLU A 57 13.16 -26.37 -40.49
CA GLU A 57 12.53 -25.05 -40.47
C GLU A 57 11.86 -24.84 -39.10
N LEU A 58 12.55 -24.08 -38.25
CA LEU A 58 12.06 -23.64 -36.94
C LEU A 58 11.32 -22.30 -37.06
N ASP A 59 10.33 -22.06 -36.21
CA ASP A 59 9.44 -20.89 -36.30
C ASP A 59 10.13 -19.61 -35.77
N TYR A 60 11.07 -19.76 -34.82
CA TYR A 60 11.70 -18.64 -34.13
C TYR A 60 13.23 -18.64 -34.22
N CYS A 61 13.85 -19.82 -34.31
CA CYS A 61 15.30 -19.95 -34.41
C CYS A 61 15.84 -19.80 -35.84
N PRO A 62 17.09 -19.34 -36.00
CA PRO A 62 17.73 -19.23 -37.32
C PRO A 62 17.78 -20.58 -38.04
N ARG A 63 17.65 -20.53 -39.38
CA ARG A 63 17.78 -21.70 -40.25
C ARG A 63 19.21 -22.25 -40.18
N GLY A 64 19.33 -23.57 -40.05
CA GLY A 64 20.61 -24.26 -39.97
C GLY A 64 20.47 -25.63 -39.30
N PRO A 65 21.60 -26.34 -39.06
CA PRO A 65 21.58 -27.60 -38.35
C PRO A 65 21.15 -27.37 -36.89
N SER A 66 20.18 -28.15 -36.42
CA SER A 66 19.56 -27.97 -35.09
C SER A 66 19.40 -29.29 -34.34
N CYS A 67 19.48 -29.23 -33.01
CA CYS A 67 19.15 -30.30 -32.09
C CYS A 67 17.64 -30.36 -31.74
N CYS A 68 16.86 -29.35 -32.15
CA CYS A 68 15.44 -29.22 -31.83
C CYS A 68 14.55 -29.57 -33.03
N SER A 69 13.42 -30.22 -32.75
CA SER A 69 12.24 -30.28 -33.62
C SER A 69 11.30 -29.09 -33.34
N LYS A 70 10.30 -28.87 -34.21
CA LYS A 70 9.25 -27.87 -33.99
C LYS A 70 8.53 -28.03 -32.64
N GLU A 71 8.19 -29.26 -32.27
CA GLU A 71 7.56 -29.56 -30.97
C GLU A 71 8.46 -29.14 -29.81
N THR A 72 9.75 -29.49 -29.86
CA THR A 72 10.68 -29.10 -28.79
C THR A 72 10.96 -27.60 -28.73
N GLU A 73 10.93 -26.89 -29.86
CA GLU A 73 11.06 -25.43 -29.90
C GLU A 73 9.86 -24.77 -29.21
N GLN A 74 8.66 -25.30 -29.43
CA GLN A 74 7.43 -24.86 -28.77
C GLN A 74 7.47 -25.16 -27.27
N ASP A 75 7.87 -26.36 -26.86
CA ASP A 75 7.99 -26.74 -25.44
C ASP A 75 8.99 -25.85 -24.69
N LEU A 76 10.17 -25.63 -25.27
CA LEU A 76 11.20 -24.75 -24.71
C LEU A 76 10.72 -23.28 -24.67
N GLY A 77 9.95 -22.84 -25.67
CA GLY A 77 9.32 -21.53 -25.70
C GLY A 77 8.26 -21.35 -24.60
N ASN A 78 7.38 -22.34 -24.44
CA ASN A 78 6.35 -22.34 -23.39
C ASN A 78 6.97 -22.33 -21.99
N TRP A 79 8.07 -23.08 -21.81
CA TRP A 79 8.84 -23.00 -20.59
C TRP A 79 9.44 -21.61 -20.36
N ALA A 80 10.05 -20.99 -21.38
CA ALA A 80 10.64 -19.66 -21.25
C ALA A 80 9.57 -18.59 -20.91
N LYS A 81 8.37 -18.71 -21.49
CA LYS A 81 7.21 -17.90 -21.12
C LYS A 81 6.82 -18.11 -19.66
N THR A 82 6.72 -19.36 -19.22
CA THR A 82 6.34 -19.69 -17.83
C THR A 82 7.38 -19.19 -16.82
N ASP A 83 8.67 -19.35 -17.12
CA ASP A 83 9.76 -18.87 -16.27
C ASP A 83 9.78 -17.34 -16.20
N PHE A 84 9.52 -16.64 -17.31
CA PHE A 84 9.38 -15.18 -17.32
C PHE A 84 8.27 -14.71 -16.37
N VAL A 85 7.07 -15.30 -16.46
CA VAL A 85 5.94 -14.97 -15.58
C VAL A 85 6.28 -15.28 -14.12
N LEU A 86 6.90 -16.43 -13.86
CA LEU A 86 7.32 -16.83 -12.51
C LEU A 86 8.36 -15.86 -11.92
N GLN A 87 9.35 -15.44 -12.71
CA GLN A 87 10.35 -14.46 -12.28
C GLN A 87 9.71 -13.09 -12.03
N MET A 88 8.78 -12.66 -12.89
CA MET A 88 8.06 -11.40 -12.65
C MET A 88 7.33 -11.44 -11.31
N LYS A 89 6.54 -12.48 -11.07
CA LYS A 89 5.83 -12.69 -9.80
C LYS A 89 6.78 -12.74 -8.61
N LYS A 90 7.92 -13.43 -8.73
CA LYS A 90 8.94 -13.46 -7.68
C LYS A 90 9.52 -12.08 -7.38
N HIS A 91 9.78 -11.26 -8.40
CA HIS A 91 10.30 -9.91 -8.22
C HIS A 91 9.27 -8.97 -7.62
N THR A 92 8.04 -8.96 -8.13
CA THR A 92 6.96 -8.11 -7.60
C THR A 92 6.55 -8.53 -6.18
N GLN A 93 6.66 -9.82 -5.84
CA GLN A 93 6.40 -10.28 -4.47
C GLN A 93 7.35 -9.64 -3.44
N LYS A 94 8.57 -9.24 -3.83
CA LYS A 94 9.52 -8.57 -2.93
C LYS A 94 9.06 -7.18 -2.51
N ILE A 95 8.24 -6.50 -3.31
CA ILE A 95 7.63 -5.21 -2.95
C ILE A 95 6.22 -5.40 -2.37
N ALA A 96 5.46 -6.39 -2.87
CA ALA A 96 4.12 -6.68 -2.38
C ALA A 96 4.11 -7.20 -0.94
N ALA A 97 5.04 -8.08 -0.56
CA ALA A 97 5.04 -8.67 0.79
C ALA A 97 5.23 -7.63 1.92
N PRO A 98 6.20 -6.70 1.85
CA PRO A 98 6.30 -5.61 2.82
C PRO A 98 5.06 -4.71 2.84
N LEU A 99 4.54 -4.31 1.67
CA LEU A 99 3.33 -3.47 1.59
C LEU A 99 2.12 -4.13 2.26
N LYS A 100 1.92 -5.43 2.03
CA LYS A 100 0.87 -6.22 2.69
C LYS A 100 1.05 -6.26 4.21
N LEU A 101 2.27 -6.54 4.67
CA LEU A 101 2.57 -6.61 6.10
C LEU A 101 2.22 -5.29 6.79
N TYR A 102 2.67 -4.17 6.23
CA TYR A 102 2.48 -2.86 6.85
C TYR A 102 1.05 -2.32 6.69
N ALA A 103 0.35 -2.62 5.59
CA ALA A 103 -1.07 -2.32 5.46
C ALA A 103 -1.87 -2.99 6.58
N SER A 104 -1.67 -4.29 6.80
CA SER A 104 -2.35 -5.03 7.87
C SER A 104 -1.90 -4.61 9.28
N LYS A 105 -0.60 -4.31 9.47
CA LYS A 105 -0.06 -3.85 10.75
C LYS A 105 -0.65 -2.49 11.15
N LEU A 106 -0.71 -1.54 10.21
CA LEU A 106 -1.32 -0.23 10.44
C LEU A 106 -2.81 -0.38 10.74
N GLU A 107 -3.54 -1.16 9.94
CA GLU A 107 -4.98 -1.36 10.12
C GLU A 107 -5.31 -1.91 11.50
N LYS A 108 -4.64 -2.99 11.90
CA LYS A 108 -4.80 -3.59 13.21
C LYS A 108 -4.44 -2.63 14.36
N TYR A 109 -3.38 -1.83 14.18
CA TYR A 109 -2.97 -0.87 15.20
C TYR A 109 -4.01 0.23 15.42
N ILE A 110 -4.61 0.76 14.34
CA ILE A 110 -5.62 1.81 14.44
C ILE A 110 -6.92 1.29 15.05
N GLU A 111 -7.36 0.08 14.67
CA GLU A 111 -8.51 -0.58 15.29
C GLU A 111 -8.28 -0.75 16.81
N GLN A 112 -7.12 -1.30 17.20
CA GLN A 112 -6.77 -1.47 18.60
C GLN A 112 -6.68 -0.15 19.36
N LEU A 113 -6.14 0.89 18.73
CA LEU A 113 -6.04 2.23 19.33
C LEU A 113 -7.43 2.80 19.59
N ILE A 114 -8.36 2.70 18.64
CA ILE A 114 -9.75 3.16 18.80
C ILE A 114 -10.43 2.41 19.95
N ASP A 115 -10.39 1.07 19.94
CA ASP A 115 -11.05 0.25 20.96
C ASP A 115 -10.48 0.49 22.37
N HIS A 116 -9.15 0.57 22.47
CA HIS A 116 -8.48 0.84 23.74
C HIS A 116 -8.82 2.23 24.27
N THR A 117 -8.86 3.23 23.38
CA THR A 117 -9.17 4.61 23.74
C THR A 117 -10.62 4.75 24.20
N GLN A 118 -11.57 4.11 23.52
CA GLN A 118 -12.98 4.10 23.94
C GLN A 118 -13.13 3.49 25.34
N LYS A 119 -12.49 2.33 25.58
CA LYS A 119 -12.57 1.67 26.87
C LYS A 119 -11.97 2.53 28.00
N GLN A 120 -10.82 3.15 27.75
CA GLN A 120 -10.18 4.04 28.72
C GLN A 120 -11.05 5.27 29.01
N GLU A 121 -11.65 5.88 27.98
CA GLU A 121 -12.59 6.99 28.15
C GLU A 121 -13.77 6.58 29.02
N ASN A 122 -14.39 5.44 28.72
CA ASN A 122 -15.52 4.91 29.49
C ASN A 122 -15.13 4.67 30.97
N ASP A 123 -14.02 3.97 31.22
CA ASP A 123 -13.53 3.69 32.57
C ASP A 123 -13.21 4.97 33.36
N PHE A 124 -12.68 5.99 32.69
CA PHE A 124 -12.38 7.30 33.28
C PHE A 124 -13.67 8.08 33.56
N PHE A 125 -14.57 8.20 32.59
CA PHE A 125 -15.79 9.00 32.72
C PHE A 125 -16.79 8.42 33.71
N ILE A 126 -16.88 7.08 33.84
CA ILE A 126 -17.66 6.44 34.91
C ILE A 126 -17.13 6.85 36.28
N LYS A 127 -15.80 6.87 36.47
CA LYS A 127 -15.18 7.24 37.76
C LYS A 127 -15.29 8.72 38.06
N THR A 128 -15.16 9.58 37.06
CA THR A 128 -15.11 11.05 37.22
C THR A 128 -16.51 11.69 37.23
N TYR A 129 -17.41 11.24 36.36
CA TYR A 129 -18.73 11.86 36.16
C TYR A 129 -19.90 10.99 36.65
N GLY A 130 -19.67 9.71 36.93
CA GLY A 130 -20.67 8.81 37.53
C GLY A 130 -21.98 8.75 36.74
N ILE A 131 -23.09 8.95 37.45
CA ILE A 131 -24.45 8.82 36.89
C ILE A 131 -24.72 9.77 35.71
N PHE A 132 -24.04 10.92 35.63
CA PHE A 132 -24.23 11.88 34.54
C PHE A 132 -23.69 11.33 33.21
N TYR A 133 -22.56 10.63 33.25
CA TYR A 133 -22.03 9.94 32.08
C TYR A 133 -22.88 8.73 31.72
N ILE A 134 -23.22 7.87 32.70
CA ILE A 134 -24.02 6.65 32.46
C ILE A 134 -25.38 6.98 31.81
N LYS A 135 -26.02 8.08 32.22
CA LYS A 135 -27.28 8.53 31.61
C LYS A 135 -27.15 8.99 30.15
N ASN A 136 -25.95 9.33 29.69
CA ASN A 136 -25.68 9.86 28.36
C ASN A 136 -24.69 8.98 27.56
N GLU A 137 -24.38 7.77 28.04
CA GLU A 137 -23.35 6.87 27.48
C GLU A 137 -23.59 6.58 25.99
N GLU A 138 -24.85 6.45 25.57
CA GLU A 138 -25.22 6.19 24.17
C GLU A 138 -24.68 7.25 23.19
N ILE A 139 -24.51 8.49 23.63
CA ILE A 139 -23.95 9.57 22.80
C ILE A 139 -22.49 9.27 22.46
N PHE A 140 -21.73 8.82 23.47
CA PHE A 140 -20.32 8.48 23.33
C PHE A 140 -20.16 7.18 22.52
N ASP A 141 -20.99 6.17 22.78
CA ASP A 141 -20.99 4.94 21.98
C ASP A 141 -21.25 5.22 20.50
N ARG A 142 -22.24 6.07 20.18
CA ARG A 142 -22.53 6.49 18.81
C ARG A 142 -21.37 7.24 18.18
N PHE A 143 -20.70 8.12 18.93
CA PHE A 143 -19.49 8.80 18.46
C PHE A 143 -18.38 7.80 18.09
N TRP A 144 -18.14 6.81 18.93
CA TRP A 144 -17.14 5.77 18.69
C TRP A 144 -17.52 4.87 17.51
N ASP A 145 -18.81 4.57 17.35
CA ASP A 145 -19.33 3.88 16.17
C ASP A 145 -19.11 4.68 14.88
N GLU A 146 -19.33 5.99 14.89
CA GLU A 146 -19.04 6.89 13.76
C GLU A 146 -17.55 6.93 13.41
N ILE A 147 -16.66 6.96 14.42
CA ILE A 147 -15.21 6.87 14.22
C ILE A 147 -14.84 5.55 13.52
N ARG A 148 -15.36 4.42 14.01
CA ARG A 148 -15.09 3.10 13.42
C ARG A 148 -15.65 3.00 12.01
N ASP A 149 -16.88 3.45 11.78
CA ASP A 149 -17.51 3.44 10.45
C ASP A 149 -16.78 4.35 9.46
N TYR A 150 -16.31 5.52 9.89
CA TYR A 150 -15.49 6.39 9.06
C TYR A 150 -14.17 5.71 8.67
N TYR A 151 -13.48 5.11 9.63
CA TYR A 151 -12.20 4.45 9.36
C TYR A 151 -12.36 3.26 8.41
N VAL A 152 -13.40 2.44 8.56
CA VAL A 152 -13.65 1.26 7.72
C VAL A 152 -14.31 1.63 6.39
N ARG A 153 -15.45 2.33 6.41
CA ARG A 153 -16.30 2.58 5.22
C ARG A 153 -16.03 3.91 4.53
N GLY A 154 -15.57 4.93 5.26
CA GLY A 154 -15.25 6.26 4.70
C GLY A 154 -16.46 7.08 4.31
N ARG A 155 -17.58 6.93 5.02
CA ARG A 155 -18.73 7.81 4.82
C ARG A 155 -18.35 9.26 5.11
N THR A 156 -18.83 10.18 4.29
CA THR A 156 -18.31 11.54 4.14
C THR A 156 -18.71 12.54 5.23
N ASN A 157 -19.48 12.13 6.23
CA ASN A 157 -20.00 13.03 7.25
C ASN A 157 -19.79 12.43 8.65
N LEU A 158 -18.73 12.86 9.34
CA LEU A 158 -18.65 12.79 10.81
C LEU A 158 -19.64 13.85 11.34
N VAL A 159 -20.93 13.54 11.28
CA VAL A 159 -21.99 14.41 11.77
C VAL A 159 -22.49 13.80 13.06
N MET A 160 -21.87 14.21 14.16
CA MET A 160 -22.38 13.94 15.50
C MET A 160 -23.67 14.74 15.71
N ASN A 161 -24.80 14.14 15.37
CA ASN A 161 -26.09 14.61 15.83
C ASN A 161 -26.66 13.58 16.81
N SER A 162 -26.47 13.85 18.11
CA SER A 162 -27.13 13.10 19.17
C SER A 162 -28.63 13.43 19.16
N GLN A 163 -29.45 12.56 18.59
CA GLN A 163 -30.90 12.61 18.78
C GLN A 163 -31.28 12.16 20.20
N TYR A 164 -31.96 13.03 20.95
CA TYR A 164 -32.82 12.68 22.10
C TYR A 164 -34.07 13.57 22.13
N VAL A 165 -35.14 13.01 22.71
CA VAL A 165 -36.54 13.43 22.63
C VAL A 165 -36.93 14.32 23.82
N LEU A 166 -37.14 15.61 23.53
CA LEU A 166 -38.05 16.57 24.18
C LEU A 166 -38.55 17.48 23.04
N ASP A 167 -39.81 17.97 23.11
CA ASP A 167 -40.58 18.61 22.01
C ASP A 167 -39.72 19.12 20.84
N ASP A 168 -39.82 18.45 19.68
CA ASP A 168 -38.85 18.52 18.56
C ASP A 168 -38.53 19.96 18.11
N GLN A 169 -39.50 20.87 18.24
CA GLN A 169 -39.34 22.29 17.92
C GLN A 169 -38.44 23.04 18.90
N TYR A 170 -38.54 22.75 20.20
CA TYR A 170 -37.74 23.43 21.22
C TYR A 170 -36.29 22.96 21.15
N MET A 171 -36.05 21.65 20.97
CA MET A 171 -34.69 21.11 20.84
C MET A 171 -33.99 21.56 19.55
N SER A 172 -34.72 21.72 18.43
CA SER A 172 -34.17 22.33 17.22
C SER A 172 -33.72 23.78 17.45
N CYS A 173 -34.54 24.57 18.15
CA CYS A 173 -34.17 25.94 18.51
C CYS A 173 -32.94 25.98 19.43
N VAL A 174 -32.89 25.10 20.43
CA VAL A 174 -31.74 24.99 21.34
C VAL A 174 -30.48 24.65 20.54
N ALA A 175 -30.53 23.67 19.64
CA ALA A 175 -29.40 23.29 18.79
C ALA A 175 -28.91 24.45 17.90
N GLU A 176 -29.81 25.24 17.33
CA GLU A 176 -29.46 26.47 16.57
C GLU A 176 -28.82 27.53 17.46
N THR A 177 -29.33 27.70 18.68
CA THR A 177 -28.85 28.66 19.68
C THR A 177 -27.45 28.30 20.20
N MET A 178 -27.12 27.01 20.28
CA MET A 178 -25.80 26.55 20.76
C MET A 178 -24.65 27.05 19.89
N ASN A 179 -24.87 27.30 18.59
CA ASN A 179 -23.86 27.91 17.71
C ASN A 179 -23.54 29.37 18.09
N ALA A 180 -24.51 30.09 18.67
CA ALA A 180 -24.36 31.48 19.09
C ALA A 180 -23.87 31.62 20.55
N VAL A 181 -24.26 30.67 21.40
CA VAL A 181 -23.90 30.67 22.84
C VAL A 181 -22.51 30.07 23.07
N VAL A 182 -22.06 29.14 22.20
CA VAL A 182 -20.74 28.49 22.25
C VAL A 182 -20.38 28.04 23.69
N PRO A 183 -21.20 27.18 24.32
CA PRO A 183 -21.09 26.84 25.75
C PRO A 183 -19.76 26.21 26.16
N PHE A 184 -19.03 25.65 25.19
CA PHE A 184 -17.77 24.93 25.38
C PHE A 184 -16.57 25.66 24.77
N ASN A 185 -16.71 26.95 24.42
CA ASN A 185 -15.73 27.71 23.65
C ASN A 185 -15.36 26.99 22.33
N ASP A 186 -14.17 27.24 21.80
CA ASP A 186 -13.71 26.63 20.54
C ASP A 186 -13.20 25.18 20.70
N ILE A 187 -13.27 24.60 21.90
CA ILE A 187 -12.72 23.26 22.20
C ILE A 187 -13.35 22.18 21.29
N PRO A 188 -14.70 22.07 21.15
CA PRO A 188 -15.28 21.07 20.26
C PRO A 188 -14.86 21.23 18.81
N LYS A 189 -14.70 22.48 18.33
CA LYS A 189 -14.26 22.76 16.96
C LYS A 189 -12.81 22.31 16.74
N HIS A 190 -11.91 22.64 17.66
CA HIS A 190 -10.51 22.24 17.58
C HIS A 190 -10.35 20.72 17.64
N LEU A 191 -11.07 20.05 18.55
CA LEU A 191 -11.06 18.58 18.66
C LEU A 191 -11.61 17.93 17.39
N ALA A 192 -12.75 18.39 16.87
CA ALA A 192 -13.36 17.87 15.65
C ALA A 192 -12.45 18.05 14.42
N MET A 193 -11.80 19.22 14.28
CA MET A 193 -10.84 19.46 13.19
C MET A 193 -9.60 18.56 13.31
N GLY A 194 -9.03 18.43 14.51
CA GLY A 194 -7.88 17.56 14.76
C GLY A 194 -8.20 16.10 14.45
N LEU A 195 -9.35 15.60 14.92
CA LEU A 195 -9.83 14.25 14.67
C LEU A 195 -10.08 14.03 13.17
N ARG A 196 -10.78 14.96 12.51
CA ARG A 196 -11.04 14.87 11.07
C ARG A 196 -9.74 14.80 10.26
N HIS A 197 -8.80 15.71 10.48
CA HIS A 197 -7.56 15.74 9.70
C HIS A 197 -6.71 14.48 9.93
N SER A 198 -6.58 14.04 11.18
CA SER A 198 -5.83 12.83 11.53
C SER A 198 -6.46 11.56 10.98
N MET A 199 -7.78 11.41 11.06
CA MET A 199 -8.50 10.26 10.50
C MET A 199 -8.45 10.22 8.98
N VAL A 200 -8.64 11.37 8.30
CA VAL A 200 -8.50 11.46 6.84
C VAL A 200 -7.10 11.02 6.42
N ALA A 201 -6.07 11.52 7.11
CA ALA A 201 -4.68 11.22 6.80
C ALA A 201 -4.35 9.73 6.98
N ILE A 202 -4.73 9.14 8.11
CA ILE A 202 -4.47 7.72 8.39
C ILE A 202 -5.26 6.80 7.45
N ARG A 203 -6.52 7.14 7.16
CA ARG A 203 -7.32 6.38 6.17
C ARG A 203 -6.69 6.47 4.77
N ALA A 204 -6.25 7.65 4.37
CA ALA A 204 -5.56 7.84 3.10
C ALA A 204 -4.25 7.03 3.04
N LEU A 205 -3.48 6.94 4.13
CA LEU A 205 -2.30 6.09 4.20
C LEU A 205 -2.64 4.61 4.06
N SER A 206 -3.61 4.12 4.85
CA SER A 206 -4.07 2.72 4.79
C SER A 206 -4.53 2.35 3.38
N LYS A 207 -5.33 3.22 2.76
CA LYS A 207 -5.76 3.06 1.36
C LYS A 207 -4.57 3.05 0.40
N SER A 208 -3.63 3.99 0.54
CA SER A 208 -2.45 4.08 -0.33
C SER A 208 -1.62 2.78 -0.28
N LEU A 209 -1.41 2.20 0.91
CA LEU A 209 -0.68 0.94 1.04
C LEU A 209 -1.43 -0.24 0.39
N LYS A 210 -2.76 -0.30 0.53
CA LYS A 210 -3.60 -1.33 -0.11
C LYS A 210 -3.60 -1.18 -1.63
N ASP A 211 -3.76 0.03 -2.15
CA ASP A 211 -3.74 0.32 -3.58
C ASP A 211 -2.35 0.02 -4.18
N ALA A 212 -1.26 0.37 -3.50
CA ALA A 212 0.11 0.05 -3.92
C ALA A 212 0.38 -1.47 -3.96
N LEU A 213 -0.13 -2.20 -2.95
CA LEU A 213 -0.09 -3.65 -2.92
C LEU A 213 -0.85 -4.25 -4.11
N GLU A 214 -2.07 -3.77 -4.36
CA GLU A 214 -2.92 -4.25 -5.44
C GLU A 214 -2.22 -4.07 -6.80
N VAL A 215 -1.68 -2.89 -7.06
CA VAL A 215 -0.90 -2.59 -8.28
C VAL A 215 0.30 -3.53 -8.41
N ALA A 216 1.07 -3.76 -7.33
CA ALA A 216 2.23 -4.64 -7.36
C ALA A 216 1.86 -6.11 -7.68
N VAL A 217 0.74 -6.59 -7.13
CA VAL A 217 0.22 -7.95 -7.38
C VAL A 217 -0.32 -8.06 -8.80
N GLN A 218 -1.16 -7.13 -9.24
CA GLN A 218 -1.75 -7.11 -10.59
C GLN A 218 -0.68 -7.06 -11.67
N LEU A 219 0.36 -6.23 -11.52
CA LEU A 219 1.45 -6.15 -12.48
C LEU A 219 2.34 -7.39 -12.50
N GLY A 220 2.37 -8.14 -11.41
CA GLY A 220 3.05 -9.44 -11.32
C GLY A 220 2.24 -10.55 -11.99
N ASP A 221 0.92 -10.59 -11.77
CA ASP A 221 0.04 -11.64 -12.29
C ASP A 221 -0.33 -11.40 -13.77
N ALA A 222 -0.48 -10.15 -14.21
CA ALA A 222 -0.78 -9.79 -15.61
C ALA A 222 0.47 -9.75 -16.51
N ALA A 223 1.57 -10.37 -16.09
CA ALA A 223 2.88 -10.31 -16.73
C ALA A 223 3.01 -11.23 -17.96
N GLU A 224 1.97 -11.35 -18.76
CA GLU A 224 2.03 -12.15 -19.98
C GLU A 224 2.93 -11.46 -21.03
N PRO A 225 3.93 -12.17 -21.61
CA PRO A 225 4.78 -11.59 -22.64
C PRO A 225 3.99 -11.35 -23.92
N SER A 226 4.25 -10.21 -24.58
CA SER A 226 3.73 -9.94 -25.93
C SER A 226 4.26 -10.96 -26.93
N THR A 227 3.63 -11.08 -28.10
CA THR A 227 4.12 -11.93 -29.20
C THR A 227 5.56 -11.60 -29.60
N TRP A 228 5.91 -10.32 -29.63
CA TRP A 228 7.29 -9.89 -29.86
C TRP A 228 8.23 -10.35 -28.75
N CYS A 229 7.84 -10.15 -27.49
CA CYS A 229 8.66 -10.55 -26.34
C CYS A 229 8.84 -12.07 -26.30
N PHE A 230 7.79 -12.84 -26.58
CA PHE A 230 7.85 -14.29 -26.67
C PHE A 230 8.88 -14.75 -27.71
N LYS A 231 8.83 -14.18 -28.92
CA LYS A 231 9.83 -14.45 -29.97
C LYS A 231 11.25 -14.07 -29.51
N ALA A 232 11.43 -12.89 -28.92
CA ALA A 232 12.74 -12.44 -28.44
C ALA A 232 13.29 -13.32 -27.30
N LEU A 233 12.42 -13.77 -26.38
CA LEU A 233 12.76 -14.71 -25.31
C LEU A 233 13.18 -16.07 -25.89
N GLN A 234 12.50 -16.57 -26.92
CA GLN A 234 12.90 -17.80 -27.61
C GLN A 234 14.24 -17.64 -28.31
N THR A 235 14.46 -16.53 -29.04
CA THR A 235 15.75 -16.24 -29.66
C THR A 235 16.88 -16.20 -28.63
N MET A 236 16.61 -15.65 -27.44
CA MET A 236 17.60 -15.47 -26.38
C MET A 236 17.87 -16.73 -25.54
N TYR A 237 16.84 -17.50 -25.17
CA TYR A 237 16.96 -18.65 -24.26
C TYR A 237 16.84 -20.02 -24.95
N THR A 238 16.08 -20.12 -26.05
CA THR A 238 15.76 -21.40 -26.71
C THR A 238 16.72 -21.68 -27.87
N CYS A 239 17.04 -20.67 -28.69
CA CYS A 239 17.83 -20.89 -29.89
C CYS A 239 19.30 -21.30 -29.67
N PRO A 240 20.04 -20.79 -28.66
CA PRO A 240 21.38 -21.29 -28.36
C PRO A 240 21.38 -22.79 -28.03
N ALA A 241 20.38 -23.23 -27.26
CA ALA A 241 20.15 -24.64 -26.97
C ALA A 241 19.84 -25.46 -28.22
N CYS A 242 18.98 -24.94 -29.10
CA CYS A 242 18.64 -25.62 -30.35
C CYS A 242 19.79 -25.66 -31.37
N MET A 243 20.74 -24.73 -31.31
CA MET A 243 21.98 -24.80 -32.10
C MET A 243 23.03 -25.74 -31.49
N GLY A 244 22.69 -26.37 -30.36
CA GLY A 244 23.58 -27.28 -29.64
C GLY A 244 24.73 -26.59 -28.92
N VAL A 245 24.54 -25.31 -28.57
CA VAL A 245 25.47 -24.48 -27.82
C VAL A 245 24.92 -24.26 -26.40
N SER A 246 25.27 -25.15 -25.46
CA SER A 246 24.80 -25.07 -24.07
C SER A 246 25.66 -24.15 -23.17
N SER A 247 26.90 -23.87 -23.54
CA SER A 247 27.90 -23.19 -22.68
C SER A 247 28.02 -21.69 -22.89
N VAL A 248 27.26 -21.08 -23.82
CA VAL A 248 27.36 -19.64 -24.11
C VAL A 248 26.53 -18.82 -23.13
N ARG A 249 27.21 -17.90 -22.44
CA ARG A 249 26.57 -16.90 -21.60
C ARG A 249 25.88 -15.86 -22.48
N ILE A 250 24.62 -15.56 -22.17
CA ILE A 250 23.87 -14.48 -22.83
C ILE A 250 24.61 -13.17 -22.52
N CYS A 251 24.91 -12.38 -23.55
CA CYS A 251 25.54 -11.08 -23.38
C CYS A 251 24.66 -10.17 -22.54
N GLN A 252 25.23 -9.49 -21.54
CA GLN A 252 24.48 -8.60 -20.64
C GLN A 252 23.71 -7.50 -21.41
N PRO A 253 24.30 -6.79 -22.39
CA PRO A 253 23.57 -5.77 -23.15
C PRO A 253 22.38 -6.34 -23.90
N PHE A 254 22.56 -7.48 -24.58
CA PHE A 254 21.49 -8.15 -25.31
C PHE A 254 20.32 -8.56 -24.38
N CYS A 255 20.63 -9.09 -23.19
CA CYS A 255 19.60 -9.40 -22.21
C CYS A 255 18.84 -8.16 -21.75
N LEU A 256 19.55 -7.05 -21.50
CA LEU A 256 18.93 -5.80 -21.08
C LEU A 256 17.98 -5.25 -22.16
N ASP A 257 18.39 -5.24 -23.43
CA ASP A 257 17.57 -4.73 -24.53
C ASP A 257 16.28 -5.53 -24.70
N VAL A 258 16.39 -6.87 -24.65
CA VAL A 258 15.23 -7.78 -24.71
C VAL A 258 14.32 -7.56 -23.51
N MET A 259 14.86 -7.53 -22.30
CA MET A 259 14.07 -7.40 -21.08
C MET A 259 13.42 -6.03 -20.93
N GLN A 260 14.10 -4.93 -21.31
CA GLN A 260 13.52 -3.58 -21.35
C GLN A 260 12.30 -3.53 -22.25
N SER A 261 12.40 -4.12 -23.43
CA SER A 261 11.29 -4.16 -24.39
C SER A 261 10.15 -5.07 -23.90
N CYS A 262 10.47 -6.21 -23.28
CA CYS A 262 9.48 -7.11 -22.67
C CYS A 262 8.68 -6.46 -21.53
N VAL A 263 9.35 -5.65 -20.69
CA VAL A 263 8.73 -4.99 -19.51
C VAL A 263 8.42 -3.52 -19.76
N SER A 264 8.37 -3.08 -21.02
CA SER A 264 8.14 -1.68 -21.40
C SER A 264 6.87 -1.09 -20.77
N ARG A 265 5.79 -1.88 -20.69
CA ARG A 265 4.54 -1.48 -20.02
C ARG A 265 4.75 -1.11 -18.55
N HIS A 266 5.59 -1.85 -17.85
CA HIS A 266 5.94 -1.60 -16.45
C HIS A 266 6.87 -0.39 -16.31
N LEU A 267 7.80 -0.20 -17.26
CA LEU A 267 8.72 0.95 -17.25
C LEU A 267 7.98 2.28 -17.38
N ASN A 268 6.92 2.33 -18.18
CA ASN A 268 6.07 3.52 -18.35
C ASN A 268 5.36 3.93 -17.06
N LEU A 269 5.16 2.98 -16.12
CA LEU A 269 4.54 3.28 -14.82
C LEU A 269 5.53 3.90 -13.82
N GLN A 270 6.84 3.85 -14.07
CA GLN A 270 7.83 4.19 -13.06
C GLN A 270 7.68 5.63 -12.53
N GLU A 271 7.42 6.60 -13.40
CA GLU A 271 7.29 8.00 -12.99
C GLU A 271 6.07 8.20 -12.09
N LEU A 272 4.92 7.66 -12.51
CA LEU A 272 3.68 7.67 -11.71
C LEU A 272 3.86 6.94 -10.37
N TRP A 273 4.63 5.84 -10.35
CA TRP A 273 4.95 5.12 -9.13
C TRP A 273 5.80 5.98 -8.18
N ASP A 274 6.88 6.60 -8.67
CA ASP A 274 7.74 7.44 -7.84
C ASP A 274 6.99 8.67 -7.30
N ASP A 275 6.10 9.28 -8.11
CA ASP A 275 5.24 10.40 -7.69
C ASP A 275 4.22 9.98 -6.62
N PHE A 276 3.62 8.80 -6.78
CA PHE A 276 2.74 8.20 -5.78
C PHE A 276 3.48 7.95 -4.47
N ILE A 277 4.70 7.39 -4.53
CA ILE A 277 5.52 7.16 -3.34
C ILE A 277 5.89 8.49 -2.68
N ASN A 278 6.32 9.51 -3.44
CA ASN A 278 6.66 10.83 -2.90
C ASN A 278 5.46 11.48 -2.20
N SER A 279 4.28 11.41 -2.81
CA SER A 279 3.04 11.95 -2.23
C SER A 279 2.63 11.21 -0.95
N THR A 280 2.80 9.88 -0.93
CA THR A 280 2.51 9.06 0.25
C THR A 280 3.50 9.34 1.38
N VAL A 281 4.79 9.52 1.06
CA VAL A 281 5.82 9.89 2.05
C VAL A 281 5.55 11.30 2.62
N ALA A 282 5.10 12.25 1.80
CA ALA A 282 4.69 13.57 2.30
C ALA A 282 3.48 13.50 3.25
N LEU A 283 2.57 12.54 3.02
CA LEU A 283 1.46 12.26 3.94
C LEU A 283 1.97 11.71 5.28
N LEU A 284 3.02 10.87 5.28
CA LEU A 284 3.64 10.38 6.51
C LEU A 284 4.18 11.52 7.39
N ASP A 285 4.79 12.55 6.78
CA ASP A 285 5.28 13.73 7.51
C ASP A 285 4.15 14.48 8.21
N ARG A 286 2.96 14.49 7.61
CA ARG A 286 1.77 15.09 8.20
C ARG A 286 1.22 14.24 9.35
N ILE A 287 1.20 12.92 9.21
CA ILE A 287 0.75 11.97 10.24
C ILE A 287 1.68 12.01 11.47
N SER A 288 3.00 12.08 11.27
CA SER A 288 3.98 12.20 12.36
C SER A 288 4.06 13.59 13.00
N GLY A 289 3.31 14.58 12.49
CA GLY A 289 3.33 15.96 12.96
C GLY A 289 1.93 16.50 13.25
N PRO A 290 1.38 17.38 12.41
CA PRO A 290 0.12 18.08 12.70
C PRO A 290 -1.13 17.19 12.74
N PHE A 291 -1.09 16.01 12.10
CA PHE A 291 -2.23 15.09 11.96
C PHE A 291 -2.02 13.80 12.75
N ASP A 292 -1.26 13.86 13.84
CA ASP A 292 -1.04 12.71 14.73
C ASP A 292 -2.33 12.33 15.46
N PHE A 293 -2.96 11.26 15.00
CA PHE A 293 -4.18 10.70 15.59
C PHE A 293 -3.95 10.21 17.01
N GLU A 294 -2.80 9.59 17.31
CA GLU A 294 -2.48 9.13 18.65
C GLU A 294 -2.42 10.32 19.62
N ALA A 295 -1.83 11.43 19.19
CA ALA A 295 -1.78 12.67 19.98
C ALA A 295 -3.15 13.36 20.15
N VAL A 296 -4.02 13.30 19.15
CA VAL A 296 -5.41 13.80 19.26
C VAL A 296 -6.21 12.94 20.24
N MET A 297 -6.14 11.62 20.09
CA MET A 297 -6.88 10.68 20.93
C MET A 297 -6.43 10.71 22.40
N LYS A 298 -5.13 10.89 22.65
CA LYS A 298 -4.60 11.05 24.01
C LYS A 298 -5.02 12.35 24.70
N ARG A 299 -5.25 13.44 23.94
CA ARG A 299 -5.60 14.76 24.50
C ARG A 299 -7.10 15.01 24.61
N LYS A 300 -7.94 14.15 24.03
CA LYS A 300 -9.38 14.36 23.98
C LYS A 300 -10.02 14.36 25.38
N ASP A 301 -9.56 13.52 26.30
CA ASP A 301 -10.18 13.40 27.64
C ASP A 301 -9.99 14.69 28.44
N ILE A 302 -8.79 15.28 28.34
CA ILE A 302 -8.46 16.58 28.90
C ILE A 302 -9.31 17.66 28.23
N SER A 303 -9.42 17.64 26.90
CA SER A 303 -10.24 18.61 26.15
C SER A 303 -11.72 18.54 26.53
N ILE A 304 -12.28 17.34 26.70
CA ILE A 304 -13.67 17.14 27.12
C ILE A 304 -13.85 17.65 28.55
N SER A 305 -12.89 17.38 29.43
CA SER A 305 -12.92 17.86 30.82
C SER A 305 -12.82 19.39 30.89
N ASP A 306 -11.96 20.02 30.09
CA ASP A 306 -11.84 21.48 29.96
C ASP A 306 -13.12 22.10 29.40
N ALA A 307 -13.78 21.46 28.44
CA ALA A 307 -15.08 21.90 27.92
C ALA A 307 -16.14 21.90 29.02
N ILE A 308 -16.22 20.83 29.81
CA ILE A 308 -17.15 20.72 30.93
C ILE A 308 -16.83 21.76 32.01
N MET A 309 -15.56 21.92 32.38
CA MET A 309 -15.13 22.92 33.36
C MET A 309 -15.42 24.36 32.92
N ASN A 310 -15.32 24.67 31.62
CA ASN A 310 -15.65 26.00 31.08
C ASN A 310 -17.16 26.27 31.06
N TYR A 311 -17.96 25.22 30.86
CA TYR A 311 -19.41 25.34 30.85
C TYR A 311 -19.99 25.55 32.25
N GLN A 312 -19.47 24.83 33.25
CA GLN A 312 -20.03 24.77 34.61
C GLN A 312 -20.28 26.14 35.28
N PRO A 313 -19.33 27.11 35.26
CA PRO A 313 -19.56 28.44 35.84
C PRO A 313 -20.63 29.25 35.09
N ASN A 314 -20.82 28.97 33.80
CA ASN A 314 -21.66 29.74 32.90
C ASN A 314 -23.04 29.13 32.64
N VAL A 315 -23.38 28.01 33.28
CA VAL A 315 -24.66 27.28 33.10
C VAL A 315 -25.87 28.20 33.22
N ALA A 316 -25.88 29.10 34.21
CA ALA A 316 -26.98 30.05 34.40
C ALA A 316 -27.09 31.06 33.24
N GLY A 317 -25.95 31.53 32.72
CA GLY A 317 -25.90 32.45 31.58
C GLY A 317 -26.32 31.79 30.27
N VAL A 318 -25.88 30.55 30.04
CA VAL A 318 -26.30 29.74 28.88
C VAL A 318 -27.81 29.50 28.94
N ASN A 319 -28.34 29.06 30.08
CA ASN A 319 -29.77 28.83 30.24
C ASN A 319 -30.59 30.11 30.03
N SER A 320 -30.14 31.25 30.55
CA SER A 320 -30.81 32.54 30.34
C SER A 320 -30.91 32.90 28.86
N LYS A 321 -29.84 32.69 28.10
CA LYS A 321 -29.78 33.02 26.67
C LYS A 321 -30.59 32.05 25.82
N VAL A 322 -30.63 30.77 26.22
CA VAL A 322 -31.52 29.77 25.63
C VAL A 322 -32.98 30.11 25.89
N PHE A 323 -33.34 30.55 27.10
CA PHE A 323 -34.71 30.96 27.42
C PHE A 323 -35.14 32.24 26.69
N GLU A 324 -34.20 33.15 26.41
CA GLU A 324 -34.45 34.34 25.60
C GLU A 324 -34.75 33.98 24.14
N MET A 325 -34.01 33.05 23.54
CA MET A 325 -34.15 32.69 22.13
C MET A 325 -35.25 31.65 21.86
N CYS A 326 -35.40 30.65 22.74
CA CYS A 326 -36.30 29.51 22.53
C CYS A 326 -37.55 29.52 23.43
N GLY A 327 -37.61 30.44 24.39
CA GLY A 327 -38.67 30.50 25.40
C GLY A 327 -38.38 29.65 26.64
N SER A 328 -39.13 29.84 27.72
CA SER A 328 -38.99 29.03 28.94
C SER A 328 -39.66 27.65 28.75
N PRO A 329 -38.98 26.53 29.07
CA PRO A 329 -39.58 25.21 28.95
C PRO A 329 -40.73 25.03 29.96
N LYS A 330 -41.76 24.27 29.59
CA LYS A 330 -42.87 23.94 30.50
C LYS A 330 -42.36 22.99 31.58
N LEU A 331 -42.33 23.46 32.84
CA LEU A 331 -41.93 22.66 34.00
C LEU A 331 -42.90 21.48 34.19
N MET A 332 -42.44 20.24 34.00
CA MET A 332 -43.14 19.08 34.57
C MET A 332 -43.05 19.15 36.09
N LYS A 333 -44.14 18.77 36.78
CA LYS A 333 -44.19 18.67 38.24
C LYS A 333 -43.04 17.78 38.72
N ARG A 334 -42.16 18.35 39.55
CA ARG A 334 -41.06 17.66 40.26
C ARG A 334 -41.60 16.37 40.89
N SER A 335 -41.04 15.22 40.55
CA SER A 335 -40.97 14.10 41.49
C SER A 335 -39.98 14.49 42.58
N VAL A 336 -40.48 14.62 43.80
CA VAL A 336 -39.65 14.78 44.99
C VAL A 336 -39.00 13.43 45.23
N ASP A 337 -37.76 13.26 44.76
CA ASP A 337 -36.74 12.34 45.30
C ASP A 337 -35.46 12.46 44.47
N GLU A 338 -34.68 13.50 44.75
CA GLU A 338 -33.21 13.45 44.73
C GLU A 338 -32.68 14.80 45.23
N PRO A 339 -31.89 14.86 46.32
CA PRO A 339 -31.27 16.10 46.74
C PRO A 339 -30.32 16.57 45.63
N MET A 340 -30.46 17.83 45.25
CA MET A 340 -29.50 18.54 44.41
C MET A 340 -28.22 18.72 45.24
N THR A 341 -27.33 17.72 45.21
CA THR A 341 -26.02 17.80 45.86
C THR A 341 -25.20 18.86 45.16
N SER A 342 -24.84 19.91 45.89
CA SER A 342 -23.84 20.89 45.50
C SER A 342 -22.52 20.18 45.25
N PHE A 343 -22.03 20.26 44.02
CA PHE A 343 -20.75 19.68 43.62
C PHE A 343 -19.57 20.43 44.24
N ILE A 344 -18.69 19.69 44.90
CA ILE A 344 -17.27 20.05 45.03
C ILE A 344 -16.55 19.03 44.15
N PHE A 345 -15.94 19.51 43.06
CA PHE A 345 -15.08 18.70 42.21
C PHE A 345 -13.82 18.39 43.02
N GLU A 346 -13.61 17.14 43.42
CA GLU A 346 -12.25 16.71 43.76
C GLU A 346 -11.45 16.78 42.47
N GLN A 347 -10.50 17.70 42.41
CA GLN A 347 -9.56 17.77 41.30
C GLN A 347 -9.01 16.36 41.06
N PRO A 348 -8.92 15.90 39.81
CA PRO A 348 -8.22 14.65 39.55
C PRO A 348 -6.82 14.83 40.12
N SER A 349 -6.45 14.00 41.09
CA SER A 349 -5.06 13.96 41.52
C SER A 349 -4.22 13.64 40.28
N GLU A 350 -3.11 14.36 40.12
CA GLU A 350 -2.16 14.20 39.01
C GLU A 350 -1.68 12.74 38.83
N ASP A 351 -1.93 11.87 39.81
CA ASP A 351 -1.63 10.44 39.80
C ASP A 351 -2.55 9.57 38.92
N SER A 352 -3.70 10.07 38.46
CA SER A 352 -4.62 9.30 37.60
C SER A 352 -4.30 9.38 36.10
N LEU A 353 -3.50 10.37 35.69
CA LEU A 353 -2.90 10.46 34.37
C LEU A 353 -1.53 9.80 34.44
N SER A 354 -1.48 8.47 34.46
CA SER A 354 -0.21 7.74 34.58
C SER A 354 0.82 8.25 33.55
N PRO A 355 1.92 8.89 33.99
CA PRO A 355 2.98 9.40 33.11
C PRO A 355 3.64 8.28 32.28
N ALA A 356 3.44 7.02 32.69
CA ALA A 356 3.94 5.83 32.02
C ALA A 356 3.38 5.64 30.59
N TYR A 357 2.18 6.16 30.27
CA TYR A 357 1.62 6.10 28.91
C TYR A 357 2.15 7.21 27.98
N PHE A 358 2.73 8.26 28.56
CA PHE A 358 3.38 9.36 27.84
C PHE A 358 4.85 9.05 27.48
N ALA A 359 5.45 8.02 28.09
CA ALA A 359 6.88 7.75 28.03
C ALA A 359 7.34 6.71 26.98
N GLN A 360 6.41 5.97 26.35
CA GLN A 360 6.75 5.15 25.18
C GLN A 360 6.55 6.01 23.93
N GLY A 361 7.62 6.22 23.16
CA GLY A 361 7.53 6.89 21.86
C GLY A 361 6.37 6.34 21.05
N SER A 362 5.65 7.22 20.33
CA SER A 362 4.35 6.88 19.76
C SER A 362 4.48 5.65 18.85
N GLN A 363 3.71 4.61 19.16
CA GLN A 363 3.76 3.35 18.41
C GLN A 363 3.38 3.60 16.95
N LEU A 364 2.49 4.58 16.72
CA LEU A 364 2.15 5.11 15.41
C LEU A 364 3.37 5.65 14.67
N TYR A 365 4.20 6.48 15.32
CA TYR A 365 5.41 7.04 14.72
C TYR A 365 6.38 5.94 14.26
N ARG A 366 6.58 4.91 15.08
CA ARG A 366 7.44 3.76 14.68
C ARG A 366 6.90 3.05 13.44
N ILE A 367 5.60 2.79 13.38
CA ILE A 367 4.97 2.16 12.20
C ILE A 367 5.12 3.06 10.98
N VAL A 368 4.94 4.38 11.15
CA VAL A 368 5.07 5.36 10.07
C VAL A 368 6.50 5.38 9.51
N GLU A 369 7.53 5.37 10.35
CA GLU A 369 8.92 5.35 9.89
C GLU A 369 9.30 4.03 9.21
N GLU A 370 8.83 2.89 9.73
CA GLU A 370 9.00 1.60 9.05
C GLU A 370 8.31 1.57 7.68
N VAL A 371 7.12 2.17 7.56
CA VAL A 371 6.40 2.34 6.28
C VAL A 371 7.19 3.23 5.34
N ARG A 372 7.78 4.33 5.83
CA ARG A 372 8.61 5.25 5.05
C ARG A 372 9.79 4.52 4.42
N GLU A 373 10.50 3.70 5.18
CA GLU A 373 11.63 2.89 4.69
C GLU A 373 11.18 1.93 3.58
N VAL A 374 10.07 1.23 3.78
CA VAL A 374 9.51 0.32 2.77
C VAL A 374 9.14 1.07 1.50
N LEU A 375 8.38 2.15 1.60
CA LEU A 375 7.98 2.95 0.44
C LEU A 375 9.19 3.46 -0.34
N ASN A 376 10.19 4.01 0.35
CA ASN A 376 11.42 4.48 -0.28
C ASN A 376 12.22 3.36 -0.95
N SER A 377 12.21 2.14 -0.38
CA SER A 377 12.88 0.98 -0.99
C SER A 377 12.25 0.54 -2.32
N THR A 378 10.98 0.92 -2.58
CA THR A 378 10.29 0.60 -3.84
C THR A 378 10.55 1.61 -4.96
N LYS A 379 11.19 2.75 -4.67
CA LYS A 379 11.52 3.75 -5.70
C LYS A 379 12.46 3.17 -6.73
N GLY A 380 12.23 3.50 -8.00
CA GLY A 380 13.01 2.94 -9.12
C GLY A 380 12.85 1.43 -9.34
N PHE A 381 11.91 0.75 -8.65
CA PHE A 381 11.78 -0.71 -8.73
C PHE A 381 11.51 -1.18 -10.17
N TRP A 382 10.56 -0.57 -10.88
CA TRP A 382 10.19 -0.96 -12.25
C TRP A 382 11.34 -0.73 -13.24
N LYS A 383 12.02 0.42 -13.15
CA LYS A 383 13.25 0.73 -13.91
C LYS A 383 14.36 -0.31 -13.68
N SER A 384 14.44 -0.88 -12.47
CA SER A 384 15.46 -1.89 -12.13
C SER A 384 15.13 -3.31 -12.61
N LEU A 385 13.90 -3.58 -13.10
CA LEU A 385 13.46 -4.93 -13.47
C LEU A 385 14.36 -5.59 -14.52
N PRO A 386 14.68 -4.97 -15.67
CA PRO A 386 15.52 -5.60 -16.69
C PRO A 386 16.85 -6.12 -16.12
N ALA A 387 17.51 -5.31 -15.28
CA ALA A 387 18.75 -5.69 -14.63
C ALA A 387 18.56 -6.86 -13.65
N LYS A 388 17.44 -6.90 -12.90
CA LYS A 388 17.12 -8.00 -11.99
C LYS A 388 16.93 -9.32 -12.75
N PHE A 389 16.19 -9.32 -13.86
CA PHE A 389 16.03 -10.50 -14.73
C PHE A 389 17.37 -11.02 -15.24
N CYS A 390 18.22 -10.13 -15.77
CA CYS A 390 19.52 -10.52 -16.35
C CYS A 390 20.53 -11.00 -15.29
N ASN A 391 20.53 -10.41 -14.09
CA ASN A 391 21.41 -10.82 -13.00
C ASN A 391 21.00 -12.16 -12.36
N GLU A 392 19.71 -12.47 -12.32
CA GLU A 392 19.20 -13.74 -11.79
C GLU A 392 19.46 -14.91 -12.77
N GLY A 393 19.37 -14.65 -14.07
CA GLY A 393 19.79 -15.58 -15.14
C GLY A 393 21.29 -15.90 -15.15
N ARG A 394 22.12 -15.09 -14.48
CA ARG A 394 23.55 -15.34 -14.25
C ARG A 394 23.81 -16.27 -13.06
N LYS A 395 22.95 -16.23 -12.02
CA LYS A 395 23.10 -17.06 -10.81
C LYS A 395 22.68 -18.52 -11.02
N ARG A 396 21.68 -18.78 -11.87
CA ARG A 396 21.23 -20.15 -12.22
C ARG A 396 22.25 -20.99 -13.00
N ARG A 397 23.33 -20.38 -13.52
CA ARG A 397 24.38 -21.04 -14.34
C ARG A 397 25.74 -21.16 -13.64
N ASN A 398 25.83 -20.83 -12.35
CA ASN A 398 27.04 -21.00 -11.53
C ASN A 398 26.88 -22.14 -10.49
N ILE A 399 25.86 -23.00 -10.64
CA ILE A 399 25.62 -24.26 -9.93
C ILE A 399 25.47 -25.33 -11.02
#